data_AF-A0A011P6Q5-F1
#
_entry.id   AF-A0A011P6Q5-F1
#
_cell.length_a   1.000
_cell.length_b   1.000
_cell.length_c   1.000
_cell.angle_alpha   90.00
_cell.angle_beta   90.00
_cell.angle_gamma   90.00
#
_symmetry.space_group_name_H-M   'P 1'
#
loop_
_entity.id
_entity.type
_entity.pdbx_description
1 polymer ?
#
loop_
_entity_poly.entity_id
_entity_poly.type
_entity_poly.pdbx_seq_one_letter_code
_entity_poly.pdbx_strand_id
1 'polypeptide(L)'
;MANNTIIFENPRTGQVRSAPVGLSWTTLLFGPFPMLFRGSWKWFVIILLLALITGGLSNIIFLFAANKAYIKELISEGFQVKSVARGTLSEMGKQLGYALPLHESTARPRSRIAADQMASDGR
;
A
#
# COMPACT_ATOMS: atom_id res chain seq x y z
N MET A 1 -12.19 3.84 -9.43
CA MET A 1 -11.47 2.55 -9.41
C MET A 1 -9.99 2.84 -9.63
N ALA A 2 -9.10 2.35 -8.77
CA ALA A 2 -7.65 2.43 -9.02
C ALA A 2 -7.26 1.21 -9.86
N ASN A 3 -6.57 1.43 -10.98
CA ASN A 3 -6.24 0.34 -11.92
C ASN A 3 -5.19 -0.63 -11.35
N ASN A 4 -4.46 -0.23 -10.30
CA ASN A 4 -3.42 -1.06 -9.70
C ASN A 4 -3.51 -0.99 -8.16
N THR A 5 -3.47 -2.15 -7.50
CA THR A 5 -3.61 -2.27 -6.04
C THR A 5 -2.54 -3.23 -5.52
N ILE A 6 -1.82 -2.81 -4.49
CA ILE A 6 -0.77 -3.60 -3.84
C ILE A 6 -1.35 -4.21 -2.56
N ILE A 7 -1.06 -5.50 -2.34
CA ILE A 7 -1.39 -6.21 -1.13
C ILE A 7 -0.14 -6.27 -0.25
N PHE A 8 -0.27 -5.69 0.93
CA PHE A 8 0.74 -5.63 1.98
C PHE A 8 0.41 -6.63 3.07
N GLU A 9 1.45 -7.23 3.65
CA GLU A 9 1.36 -8.14 4.79
C GLU A 9 2.41 -7.76 5.83
N ASN A 10 2.02 -7.72 7.09
CA ASN A 10 2.95 -7.52 8.19
C ASN A 10 3.51 -8.88 8.63
N PRO A 11 4.81 -9.17 8.47
CA PRO A 11 5.38 -10.47 8.80
C PRO A 11 5.36 -10.78 10.31
N ARG A 12 5.20 -9.76 11.16
CA ARG A 12 5.15 -9.94 12.63
C ARG A 12 3.76 -10.24 13.15
N THR A 13 2.73 -9.71 12.50
CA THR A 13 1.33 -9.80 12.99
C THR A 13 0.40 -10.58 12.07
N GLY A 14 0.83 -10.90 10.85
CA GLY A 14 0.00 -11.53 9.81
C GLY A 14 -1.10 -10.63 9.25
N GLN A 15 -1.14 -9.34 9.63
CA GLN A 15 -2.16 -8.42 9.12
C GLN A 15 -1.97 -8.14 7.64
N VAL A 16 -3.05 -8.28 6.87
CA VAL A 16 -3.07 -7.99 5.43
C VAL A 16 -3.80 -6.68 5.17
N ARG A 17 -3.20 -5.79 4.37
CA ARG A 17 -3.76 -4.48 4.00
C ARG A 17 -3.67 -4.29 2.50
N SER A 18 -4.71 -3.75 1.89
CA SER A 18 -4.70 -3.40 0.47
C SER A 18 -4.55 -1.90 0.28
N ALA A 19 -3.64 -1.48 -0.59
CA ALA A 19 -3.39 -0.08 -0.89
C ALA A 19 -3.48 0.18 -2.40
N PRO A 20 -4.45 0.99 -2.85
CA PRO A 20 -4.54 1.41 -4.25
C PRO A 20 -3.39 2.36 -4.60
N VAL A 21 -2.90 2.28 -5.83
CA VAL A 21 -1.85 3.16 -6.38
C VAL A 21 -2.46 4.16 -7.37
N GLY A 22 -1.92 5.37 -7.38
CA GLY A 22 -2.38 6.46 -8.26
C GLY A 22 -3.42 7.36 -7.60
N LEU A 23 -4.35 7.90 -8.40
CA LEU A 23 -5.30 8.92 -7.96
C LEU A 23 -6.31 8.39 -6.94
N SER A 24 -6.56 9.20 -5.92
CA SER A 24 -7.47 8.91 -4.81
C SER A 24 -8.79 9.65 -4.98
N TRP A 25 -9.63 9.21 -5.93
CA TRP A 25 -10.96 9.78 -6.18
C TRP A 25 -11.83 9.84 -4.92
N THR A 26 -11.66 8.88 -4.01
CA THR A 26 -12.38 8.86 -2.73
C THR A 26 -11.94 10.01 -1.82
N THR A 27 -10.67 10.39 -1.82
CA THR A 27 -10.16 11.50 -1.00
C THR A 27 -10.63 12.85 -1.54
N LEU A 28 -10.82 12.96 -2.86
CA LEU A 28 -11.39 14.16 -3.46
C LEU A 28 -12.84 14.39 -3.01
N LEU A 29 -13.68 13.35 -3.07
CA LEU A 29 -15.11 13.45 -2.80
C LEU A 29 -15.46 13.41 -1.31
N PHE A 30 -14.71 12.62 -0.52
CA PHE A 30 -15.01 12.38 0.89
C PHE A 30 -13.95 12.97 1.84
N GLY A 31 -12.98 13.74 1.32
CA GLY A 31 -11.93 14.35 2.14
C GLY A 31 -11.18 13.32 2.99
N PRO A 32 -11.21 13.44 4.33
CA PRO A 32 -10.39 12.59 5.21
C PRO A 32 -10.99 11.21 5.49
N PHE A 33 -12.29 10.99 5.30
CA PHE A 33 -12.97 9.72 5.68
C PHE A 33 -12.35 8.44 5.08
N PRO A 34 -11.86 8.42 3.83
CA PRO A 34 -11.20 7.24 3.28
C PRO A 34 -9.95 6.81 4.08
N MET A 35 -9.23 7.75 4.71
CA MET A 35 -8.09 7.42 5.56
C MET A 35 -8.52 6.81 6.89
N LEU A 36 -9.66 7.25 7.42
CA LEU A 36 -10.25 6.67 8.62
C LEU A 36 -10.60 5.19 8.40
N PHE A 37 -11.28 4.86 7.31
CA PHE A 37 -11.64 3.48 6.98
C PHE A 37 -10.43 2.60 6.67
N ARG A 38 -9.31 3.19 6.25
CA ARG A 38 -8.04 2.47 6.03
C ARG A 38 -7.26 2.23 7.33
N GLY A 39 -7.66 2.86 8.44
CA GLY A 39 -6.97 2.79 9.72
C GLY A 39 -5.80 3.76 9.86
N SER A 40 -5.64 4.70 8.93
CA SER A 40 -4.56 5.70 8.94
C SER A 40 -4.96 6.95 9.70
N TRP A 41 -4.86 6.88 11.02
CA TRP A 41 -5.26 8.00 11.90
C TRP A 41 -4.42 9.25 11.68
N LYS A 42 -3.11 9.08 11.44
CA LYS A 42 -2.18 10.18 11.16
C LYS A 42 -2.61 10.99 9.93
N TRP A 43 -2.85 10.31 8.81
CA TRP A 43 -3.28 10.97 7.58
C TRP A 43 -4.71 11.49 7.64
N PHE A 44 -5.60 10.81 8.36
CA PHE A 44 -6.95 11.31 8.64
C PHE A 44 -6.90 12.69 9.28
N VAL A 45 -6.15 12.85 10.37
CA VAL A 45 -6.04 14.14 11.09
C VAL A 45 -5.40 15.22 10.21
N ILE A 46 -4.32 14.88 9.49
CA ILE A 46 -3.62 15.84 8.60
C ILE A 46 -4.56 16.36 7.51
N ILE A 47 -5.25 15.47 6.80
CA ILE A 47 -6.16 15.85 5.72
C ILE A 47 -7.37 16.61 6.27
N LEU A 48 -7.89 16.21 7.44
CA LEU A 48 -9.01 16.90 8.09
C LEU A 48 -8.63 18.34 8.44
N LEU A 49 -7.49 18.57 9.09
CA LEU A 49 -7.04 19.91 9.45
C LEU A 49 -6.81 20.78 8.21
N LEU A 50 -6.15 20.24 7.18
CA LEU A 50 -5.92 20.95 5.92
C LEU A 50 -7.22 21.26 5.19
N ALA A 51 -8.18 20.33 5.20
CA ALA A 51 -9.49 20.55 4.61
C ALA A 51 -10.27 21.65 5.35
N LEU A 52 -10.18 21.71 6.69
CA LEU A 52 -10.82 22.78 7.48
C LEU A 52 -10.20 24.15 7.18
N ILE A 53 -8.86 24.24 7.10
CA ILE A 53 -8.15 25.50 6.83
C ILE A 53 -8.41 26.00 5.40
N THR A 54 -8.44 25.08 4.44
CA THR A 54 -8.55 25.42 3.00
C THR A 54 -9.98 25.38 2.46
N GLY A 55 -10.98 25.11 3.31
CA GLY A 55 -12.36 24.92 2.88
C GLY A 55 -12.55 23.71 1.94
N GLY A 56 -11.70 22.68 2.06
CA GLY A 56 -11.71 21.48 1.24
C GLY A 56 -10.85 21.53 -0.02
N LEU A 57 -10.21 22.66 -0.33
CA LEU A 57 -9.35 22.79 -1.52
C LEU A 57 -8.12 21.86 -1.46
N SER A 58 -7.64 21.55 -0.25
CA SER A 58 -6.57 20.58 -0.03
C SER A 58 -6.90 19.19 -0.58
N ASN A 59 -8.18 18.82 -0.71
CA ASN A 59 -8.60 17.52 -1.24
C ASN A 59 -8.13 17.32 -2.69
N ILE A 60 -7.97 18.41 -3.46
CA ILE A 60 -7.43 18.37 -4.83
C ILE A 60 -5.95 17.99 -4.82
N ILE A 61 -5.17 18.51 -3.87
CA ILE A 61 -3.75 18.15 -3.71
C ILE A 61 -3.66 16.69 -3.24
N PHE A 62 -4.49 16.32 -2.26
CA PHE A 62 -4.52 14.96 -1.73
C PHE A 62 -5.08 13.93 -2.69
N LEU A 63 -5.78 14.31 -3.76
CA LEU A 63 -6.13 13.40 -4.87
C LEU A 63 -4.88 12.66 -5.38
N PHE A 64 -3.75 13.36 -5.52
CA PHE A 64 -2.51 12.78 -6.03
C PHE A 64 -1.65 12.18 -4.91
N ALA A 65 -1.66 12.77 -3.72
CA ALA A 65 -0.73 12.41 -2.64
C ALA A 65 -1.25 11.34 -1.69
N ALA A 66 -2.56 11.27 -1.43
CA ALA A 66 -3.14 10.49 -0.33
C ALA A 66 -2.81 8.99 -0.40
N ASN A 67 -2.98 8.36 -1.58
CA ASN A 67 -2.67 6.94 -1.74
C ASN A 67 -1.17 6.66 -1.55
N LYS A 68 -0.29 7.52 -2.09
CA LYS A 68 1.17 7.39 -1.93
C LYS A 68 1.59 7.55 -0.47
N ALA A 69 0.95 8.49 0.23
CA ALA A 69 1.12 8.73 1.66
C ALA A 69 0.74 7.51 2.51
N TYR A 70 -0.40 6.88 2.21
CA TYR A 70 -0.85 5.66 2.87
C TYR A 70 0.12 4.49 2.66
N ILE A 71 0.58 4.27 1.42
CA ILE A 71 1.54 3.20 1.10
C ILE A 71 2.85 3.38 1.89
N LYS A 72 3.36 4.61 1.96
CA LYS A 72 4.57 4.93 2.72
C LYS A 72 4.39 4.65 4.22
N GLU A 73 3.22 4.93 4.77
CA GLU A 73 2.91 4.62 6.16
C GLU A 73 2.96 3.11 6.43
N LEU A 74 2.28 2.30 5.61
CA LEU A 74 2.33 0.84 5.73
C LEU A 74 3.78 0.31 5.68
N ILE A 75 4.58 0.83 4.74
CA ILE A 75 5.99 0.44 4.65
C ILE A 75 6.76 0.83 5.91
N SER A 76 6.52 2.03 6.46
CA SER A 76 7.17 2.48 7.70
C SER A 76 6.77 1.67 8.92
N GLU A 77 5.56 1.11 8.93
CA GLU A 77 5.05 0.20 9.96
C GLU A 77 5.60 -1.23 9.82
N GLY A 78 6.43 -1.48 8.80
CA GLY A 78 7.07 -2.78 8.56
C GLY A 78 6.25 -3.75 7.70
N PHE A 79 5.20 -3.28 7.04
CA PHE A 79 4.47 -4.09 6.07
C PHE A 79 5.31 -4.32 4.81
N GLN A 80 5.28 -5.55 4.30
CA GLN A 80 5.96 -5.98 3.09
C GLN A 80 4.96 -6.32 1.99
N VAL A 81 5.38 -6.22 0.73
CA VAL A 81 4.53 -6.51 -0.42
C VAL A 81 4.40 -8.02 -0.61
N LYS A 82 3.19 -8.54 -0.40
CA LYS A 82 2.83 -9.94 -0.61
C LYS A 82 2.51 -10.22 -2.07
N SER A 83 1.71 -9.36 -2.69
CA SER A 83 1.31 -9.52 -4.09
C SER A 83 0.74 -8.22 -4.66
N VAL A 84 0.56 -8.19 -5.97
CA VAL A 84 -0.15 -7.11 -6.66
C VAL A 84 -1.46 -7.69 -7.18
N ALA A 85 -2.58 -7.10 -6.78
CA ALA A 85 -3.90 -7.57 -7.21
C ALA A 85 -4.17 -7.26 -8.70
N ARG A 86 -3.60 -6.16 -9.20
CA ARG A 86 -3.65 -5.75 -10.62
C ARG A 86 -2.39 -4.98 -11.03
N GLY A 87 -1.75 -5.40 -12.13
CA GLY A 87 -0.51 -4.83 -12.66
C GLY A 87 0.76 -5.54 -12.20
N THR A 88 1.93 -4.99 -12.54
CA THR A 88 3.24 -5.58 -12.18
C THR A 88 3.95 -4.82 -11.05
N LEU A 89 4.76 -5.52 -10.25
CA LEU A 89 5.57 -4.91 -9.18
C LEU A 89 6.54 -3.83 -9.72
N SER A 90 7.07 -4.04 -10.91
CA SER A 90 7.99 -3.11 -11.57
C SER A 90 7.29 -1.79 -11.93
N GLU A 91 6.08 -1.86 -12.49
CA GLU A 91 5.26 -0.67 -12.75
C GLU A 91 4.95 0.10 -11.47
N MET A 92 4.59 -0.62 -10.39
CA MET A 92 4.29 0.00 -9.10
C MET A 92 5.50 0.69 -8.49
N GLY A 93 6.67 0.04 -8.52
CA GLY A 93 7.93 0.64 -8.08
C GLY A 93 8.26 1.91 -8.87
N LYS A 94 8.06 1.89 -10.21
CA LYS A 94 8.27 3.06 -11.07
C LYS A 94 7.29 4.21 -10.75
N GLN A 95 6.00 3.90 -10.56
CA GLN A 95 4.99 4.91 -10.21
C GLN A 95 5.21 5.52 -8.81
N LEU A 96 5.69 4.72 -7.87
CA LEU A 96 5.96 5.17 -6.51
C LEU A 96 7.30 5.90 -6.38
N GLY A 97 8.24 5.60 -7.27
CA GLY A 97 9.58 6.18 -7.32
C GLY A 97 10.55 5.58 -6.31
N TYR A 98 10.31 4.36 -5.83
CA TYR A 98 11.19 3.64 -4.90
C TYR A 98 11.02 2.12 -5.01
N ALA A 99 12.05 1.38 -4.59
CA ALA A 99 12.02 -0.07 -4.51
C ALA A 99 11.06 -0.50 -3.38
N LEU A 100 10.11 -1.37 -3.70
CA LEU A 100 9.13 -1.88 -2.75
C LEU A 100 9.76 -2.98 -1.87
N PRO A 101 9.54 -2.98 -0.55
CA PRO A 101 10.01 -4.06 0.32
C PRO A 101 9.18 -5.31 0.03
N LEU A 102 9.76 -6.24 -0.73
CA LEU A 102 9.09 -7.48 -1.11
C LEU A 102 9.10 -8.47 0.05
N HIS A 103 7.99 -9.19 0.22
CA HIS A 103 7.98 -10.33 1.12
C HIS A 103 8.80 -11.49 0.53
N GLU A 104 9.42 -12.29 1.39
CA GLU A 104 10.35 -13.35 0.99
C GLU A 104 9.70 -14.39 0.04
N SER A 105 8.41 -14.67 0.25
CA SER A 105 7.59 -15.51 -0.64
C SER A 105 7.36 -14.90 -2.03
N THR A 106 7.48 -13.58 -2.17
CA THR A 106 7.34 -12.84 -3.43
C THR A 106 8.68 -12.73 -4.16
N ALA A 107 9.78 -12.72 -3.40
CA ALA A 107 11.14 -12.62 -3.93
C ALA A 107 11.71 -13.98 -4.42
N ARG A 108 11.28 -15.11 -3.84
CA ARG A 108 11.67 -16.46 -4.30
C ARG A 108 10.68 -17.03 -5.33
N PRO A 109 11.15 -17.50 -6.50
CA PRO A 109 10.32 -18.27 -7.43
C PRO A 109 9.75 -19.51 -6.72
N ARG A 110 8.44 -19.77 -6.88
CA ARG A 110 7.76 -20.95 -6.29
C ARG A 110 8.46 -22.28 -6.54
N SER A 111 9.15 -22.42 -7.67
CA SER A 111 9.95 -23.61 -8.01
C SER A 111 11.09 -23.89 -7.05
N ARG A 112 11.71 -22.86 -6.46
CA ARG A 112 12.80 -23.02 -5.47
C ARG A 112 12.26 -23.37 -4.09
N ILE A 113 11.11 -22.83 -3.70
CA ILE A 113 10.48 -23.14 -2.40
C ILE A 113 10.08 -24.62 -2.35
N ALA A 114 9.49 -25.14 -3.43
CA ALA A 114 9.15 -26.56 -3.54
C ALA A 114 10.40 -27.46 -3.49
N ALA A 115 11.48 -27.06 -4.15
CA ALA A 115 12.75 -27.79 -4.13
C ALA A 115 13.40 -27.83 -2.73
N ASP A 116 13.40 -26.70 -2.00
CA ASP A 116 13.94 -26.64 -0.63
C ASP A 116 13.08 -27.45 0.36
N GLN A 117 11.75 -27.43 0.20
CA GLN A 117 10.85 -28.26 1.02
C GLN A 117 11.01 -29.77 0.74
N MET A 118 11.14 -30.16 -0.53
CA MET A 118 11.43 -31.55 -0.90
C MET A 118 12.81 -32.01 -0.40
N ALA A 119 13.80 -31.12 -0.36
CA ALA A 119 15.13 -31.41 0.19
C ALA A 119 15.15 -31.50 1.73
N SER A 120 14.18 -30.87 2.41
CA SER A 120 14.02 -30.93 3.87
C SER A 120 13.19 -32.13 4.35
N ASP A 121 12.22 -32.58 3.56
CA ASP A 121 11.32 -33.71 3.89
C ASP A 121 11.96 -35.08 3.57
N GLY A 122 13.00 -35.08 2.74
CA GLY A 122 13.77 -36.27 2.37
C GLY A 122 14.96 -36.60 3.29
N ARG A 123 15.03 -36.06 4.51
CA ARG A 123 16.05 -36.37 5.52
C ARG A 123 15.44 -36.88 6.82
#